data_AF-A0A1Q3TMB5-F1
#
_entry.id   AF-A0A1Q3TMB5-F1
#
_cell.length_a   1.000
_cell.length_b   1.000
_cell.length_c   1.000
_cell.angle_alpha   90.00
_cell.angle_beta   90.00
_cell.angle_gamma   90.00
#
_symmetry.space_group_name_H-M   'P 1'
#
loop_
_entity.id
_entity.type
_entity.pdbx_description
1 polymer ?
#
loop_
_entity_poly.entity_id
_entity_poly.type
_entity_poly.pdbx_seq_one_letter_code
_entity_poly.pdbx_strand_id
1 'polypeptide(L)'
;MVTITNYFVRETKEGKAFIALELQGELEMIQSTETGNFYATAKRCTISSTFSEEVAKNLLGKQLPGRIERIQTEPYEYTIKATGEVITLVHRYVYYPEEKQQMTLERPVESMMAM
;
A
#
# COMPACT_ATOMS: atom_id res chain seq x y z
N MET A 1 -12.36 3.88 -2.01
CA MET A 1 -11.57 4.10 -3.27
C MET A 1 -10.22 4.71 -2.92
N VAL A 2 -9.18 4.44 -3.70
CA VAL A 2 -7.85 5.07 -3.52
C VAL A 2 -7.43 5.79 -4.80
N THR A 3 -6.66 6.88 -4.67
CA THR A 3 -6.16 7.68 -5.79
C THR A 3 -4.66 7.58 -5.88
N ILE A 4 -4.12 7.43 -7.09
CA ILE A 4 -2.68 7.51 -7.33
C ILE A 4 -2.28 8.98 -7.31
N THR A 5 -1.57 9.42 -6.28
CA THR A 5 -1.18 10.82 -6.08
C THR A 5 0.23 11.14 -6.53
N ASN A 6 1.11 10.14 -6.52
CA ASN A 6 2.52 10.33 -6.88
C ASN A 6 3.17 9.00 -7.32
N TYR A 7 4.41 9.07 -7.79
CA TYR A 7 5.27 7.90 -8.00
C TYR A 7 6.71 8.20 -7.61
N PHE A 8 7.46 7.15 -7.26
CA PHE A 8 8.87 7.23 -6.90
C PHE A 8 9.66 6.21 -7.72
N VAL A 9 10.83 6.61 -8.19
CA VAL A 9 11.83 5.67 -8.71
C VAL A 9 12.63 5.17 -7.51
N ARG A 10 12.61 3.86 -7.26
CA ARG A 10 13.33 3.22 -6.16
C ARG A 10 14.26 2.15 -6.71
N GLU A 11 15.32 1.86 -5.97
CA GLU A 11 16.27 0.80 -6.33
C GLU A 11 16.16 -0.37 -5.35
N THR A 12 16.23 -1.57 -5.88
CA THR A 12 16.37 -2.80 -5.09
C THR A 12 17.79 -2.95 -4.56
N LYS A 13 18.00 -3.84 -3.59
CA LYS A 13 19.34 -4.16 -3.08
C LYS A 13 20.29 -4.68 -4.17
N GLU A 14 19.74 -5.20 -5.27
CA GLU A 14 20.48 -5.70 -6.44
C GLU A 14 20.77 -4.61 -7.48
N GLY A 15 20.41 -3.34 -7.22
CA GLY A 15 20.66 -2.21 -8.13
C GLY A 15 19.65 -2.09 -9.28
N LYS A 16 18.58 -2.88 -9.29
CA LYS A 16 17.50 -2.72 -10.28
C LYS A 16 16.53 -1.63 -9.85
N ALA A 17 16.29 -0.66 -10.72
CA ALA A 17 15.30 0.39 -10.53
C ALA A 17 13.87 -0.17 -10.76
N PHE A 18 12.92 0.27 -9.94
CA PHE A 18 11.50 -0.02 -10.07
C PHE A 18 10.66 1.18 -9.67
N ILE A 19 9.41 1.22 -10.14
CA ILE A 19 8.50 2.32 -9.83
C ILE A 19 7.59 1.96 -8.67
N ALA A 20 7.53 2.84 -7.69
CA ALA A 20 6.67 2.72 -6.52
C ALA A 20 5.58 3.80 -6.58
N LEU A 21 4.31 3.40 -6.70
CA LEU A 21 3.16 4.31 -6.79
C LEU A 21 2.68 4.69 -5.39
N GLU A 22 2.47 5.97 -5.16
CA GLU A 22 1.82 6.49 -3.95
C GLU A 22 0.30 6.47 -4.14
N LEU A 23 -0.37 5.77 -3.23
CA LEU A 23 -1.81 5.72 -3.14
C LEU A 23 -2.26 6.55 -1.95
N GLN A 24 -3.28 7.38 -2.16
CA GLN A 24 -3.98 8.12 -1.13
C GLN A 24 -5.41 7.61 -1.00
N GLY A 25 -5.82 7.32 0.22
CA GLY A 25 -7.19 6.94 0.56
C GLY A 25 -8.12 8.14 0.61
N GLU A 26 -9.26 7.91 1.24
CA GLU A 26 -10.31 8.91 1.41
C GLU A 26 -9.91 9.99 2.42
N LEU A 27 -10.62 11.12 2.36
CA LEU A 27 -10.47 12.22 3.29
C LEU A 27 -10.96 11.80 4.68
N GLU A 28 -10.10 11.94 5.68
CA GLU A 28 -10.41 11.76 7.09
C GLU A 28 -10.21 13.09 7.83
N MET A 29 -11.12 13.43 8.74
CA MET A 29 -10.98 14.62 9.58
C MET A 29 -10.47 14.19 10.95
N ILE A 30 -9.31 14.70 11.36
CA ILE A 30 -8.74 14.44 12.69
C ILE A 30 -8.75 15.73 13.49
N GLN A 31 -9.26 15.68 14.72
CA GLN A 31 -9.22 16.80 15.64
C GLN A 31 -7.84 16.89 16.30
N SER A 32 -7.22 18.07 16.28
CA SER A 32 -6.02 18.33 17.07
C SER A 32 -6.36 18.32 18.54
N THR A 33 -5.62 17.54 19.32
CA THR A 33 -5.73 17.50 20.78
C THR A 33 -5.25 18.78 21.45
N GLU A 34 -4.40 19.56 20.78
CA GLU A 34 -3.85 20.81 21.32
C GLU A 34 -4.76 22.02 21.06
N THR A 35 -5.32 22.13 19.86
CA THR A 35 -6.07 23.32 19.44
C THR A 35 -7.58 23.09 19.30
N GLY A 36 -8.03 21.83 19.32
CA GLY A 36 -9.43 21.46 19.08
C GLY A 36 -9.88 21.60 17.62
N ASN A 37 -9.02 22.06 16.72
CA ASN A 37 -9.34 22.25 15.30
C ASN A 37 -9.34 20.92 14.53
N PHE A 38 -10.24 20.79 13.56
CA PHE A 38 -10.26 19.65 12.65
C PHE A 38 -9.33 19.87 11.46
N TYR A 39 -8.51 18.86 11.17
CA TYR A 39 -7.60 18.83 10.03
C TYR A 39 -7.99 17.72 9.07
N ALA A 40 -8.12 18.11 7.81
CA ALA A 40 -8.23 17.21 6.68
C ALA A 40 -6.92 16.42 6.51
N THR A 41 -6.99 15.10 6.58
CA THR A 41 -5.89 14.20 6.27
C THR A 41 -6.38 13.05 5.40
N ALA A 42 -5.47 12.24 4.88
CA ALA A 42 -5.81 11.00 4.20
C ALA A 42 -4.71 9.98 4.44
N LYS A 43 -5.08 8.71 4.59
CA LYS A 43 -4.10 7.62 4.68
C LYS A 43 -3.34 7.51 3.37
N ARG A 44 -2.04 7.26 3.45
CA ARG A 44 -1.16 7.07 2.28
C ARG A 44 -0.36 5.78 2.40
N CYS A 45 -0.13 5.11 1.29
CA CYS A 45 0.77 3.97 1.21
C CYS A 45 1.48 3.92 -0.14
N THR A 46 2.60 3.23 -0.21
CA THR A 46 3.32 3.02 -1.48
C THR A 46 3.24 1.55 -1.89
N ILE A 47 2.91 1.29 -3.15
CA ILE A 47 2.95 -0.05 -3.76
C ILE A 47 4.04 -0.11 -4.83
N SER A 48 4.76 -1.22 -4.92
CA SER A 48 5.69 -1.46 -6.02
C SER A 48 4.92 -1.84 -7.29
N SER A 49 5.39 -1.38 -8.43
CA SER A 49 4.81 -1.67 -9.75
C SER A 49 5.88 -2.05 -10.76
N THR A 50 5.48 -2.78 -11.79
CA THR A 50 6.31 -3.12 -12.95
C THR A 50 6.21 -2.09 -14.07
N PHE A 51 5.64 -0.91 -13.79
CA PHE A 51 5.45 0.13 -14.79
C PHE A 51 6.73 0.91 -15.08
N SER A 52 6.80 1.48 -16.29
CA SER A 52 7.78 2.50 -16.62
C SER A 52 7.35 3.86 -16.03
N GLU A 53 8.29 4.80 -15.94
CA GLU A 53 8.00 6.17 -15.49
C GLU A 53 6.94 6.87 -16.35
N GLU A 54 6.95 6.64 -17.66
CA GLU A 54 5.96 7.21 -18.58
C GLU A 54 4.55 6.71 -18.29
N VAL A 55 4.41 5.40 -18.02
CA VAL A 55 3.12 4.82 -17.63
C VAL A 55 2.70 5.36 -16.27
N ALA A 56 3.61 5.44 -15.30
CA ALA A 56 3.31 5.94 -13.96
C ALA A 56 2.81 7.39 -13.97
N LYS A 57 3.41 8.27 -14.78
CA LYS A 57 2.93 9.65 -15.01
C LYS A 57 1.48 9.67 -15.52
N ASN A 58 1.15 8.79 -16.45
CA ASN A 58 -0.20 8.67 -17.00
C ASN A 58 -1.22 8.07 -16.03
N LEU A 59 -0.76 7.46 -14.93
CA LEU A 59 -1.61 6.89 -13.90
C LEU A 59 -1.93 7.90 -12.77
N LEU A 60 -1.21 9.02 -12.69
CA LEU A 60 -1.48 10.06 -11.69
C LEU A 60 -2.93 10.58 -11.82
N GLY A 61 -3.61 10.68 -10.69
CA GLY A 61 -5.02 11.09 -10.61
C GLY A 61 -6.02 9.97 -10.90
N LYS A 62 -5.58 8.78 -11.35
CA LYS A 62 -6.50 7.65 -11.51
C LYS A 62 -6.92 7.07 -10.16
N GLN A 63 -8.16 6.61 -10.11
CA GLN A 63 -8.74 5.96 -8.94
C GLN A 63 -8.75 4.45 -9.12
N LEU A 64 -8.46 3.73 -8.04
CA LEU A 64 -8.46 2.28 -7.95
C LEU A 64 -9.49 1.84 -6.89
N PRO A 65 -10.27 0.78 -7.16
CA PRO A 65 -11.20 0.21 -6.18
C PRO A 65 -10.42 -0.48 -5.06
N GLY A 66 -10.66 -0.07 -3.83
CA GLY A 66 -9.94 -0.57 -2.66
C GLY A 66 -9.87 0.47 -1.55
N ARG A 67 -9.19 0.08 -0.48
CA ARG A 67 -9.02 0.88 0.74
C ARG A 67 -7.64 0.72 1.34
N ILE A 68 -7.19 1.74 2.06
CA ILE A 68 -5.91 1.71 2.78
C ILE A 68 -6.23 1.45 4.25
N GLU A 69 -5.77 0.31 4.75
CA GLU A 69 -5.92 -0.03 6.15
C GLU A 69 -4.58 0.08 6.88
N ARG A 70 -4.66 0.49 8.15
CA ARG A 70 -3.53 0.44 9.07
C ARG A 70 -3.55 -0.93 9.72
N ILE A 71 -2.65 -1.79 9.28
CA ILE A 71 -2.47 -3.11 9.91
C ILE A 71 -1.40 -3.01 10.99
N GLN A 72 -1.68 -3.65 12.14
CA GLN A 72 -0.63 -4.00 13.08
C GLN A 72 0.18 -5.12 12.45
N THR A 73 1.47 -4.86 12.20
CA THR A 73 2.38 -5.90 11.73
C THR A 73 3.23 -6.35 12.90
N GLU A 74 3.82 -7.54 12.78
CA GLU A 74 4.90 -7.90 13.68
C GLU A 74 5.97 -6.80 13.65
N PRO A 75 6.51 -6.41 14.82
CA PRO A 75 7.51 -5.37 14.93
C PRO A 75 8.66 -5.65 13.97
N TYR A 76 8.81 -4.81 12.94
CA TYR A 76 9.94 -4.94 12.02
C TYR A 76 11.00 -3.90 12.37
N GLU A 77 12.23 -4.39 12.44
CA GLU A 77 13.41 -3.57 12.69
C GLU A 77 13.71 -2.73 11.45
N TYR A 78 13.61 -1.41 11.58
CA TYR A 78 14.01 -0.46 10.55
C TYR A 78 15.25 0.29 11.03
N THR A 79 16.40 -0.03 10.44
CA THR A 79 17.65 0.69 10.71
C THR A 79 17.64 2.03 9.99
N ILE A 80 17.65 3.11 10.75
CA ILE A 80 17.81 4.47 10.22
C ILE A 80 19.25 4.60 9.72
N LYS A 81 19.44 4.55 8.41
CA LYS A 81 20.78 4.61 7.77
C LYS A 81 21.57 5.88 8.11
N ALA A 82 20.92 6.94 8.58
CA ALA A 82 21.55 8.20 8.95
C ALA A 82 22.13 8.22 10.38
N THR A 83 21.53 7.47 11.31
CA THR A 83 21.91 7.50 12.75
C THR A 83 22.36 6.14 13.28
N GLY A 84 22.13 5.05 12.54
CA GLY A 84 22.39 3.69 13.00
C GLY A 84 21.36 3.15 14.00
N GLU A 85 20.34 3.92 14.35
CA GLU A 85 19.30 3.50 15.29
C GLU A 85 18.34 2.52 14.64
N VAL A 86 18.15 1.37 15.29
CA VAL A 86 17.14 0.37 14.91
C VAL A 86 15.84 0.75 15.59
N ILE A 87 14.92 1.35 14.83
CA ILE A 87 13.58 1.64 15.34
C ILE A 87 12.66 0.47 15.01
N THR A 88 11.84 0.10 15.99
CA THR A 88 10.83 -0.95 15.82
C THR A 88 9.55 -0.31 15.29
N LEU A 89 9.17 -0.59 14.04
CA LEU A 89 7.92 -0.11 13.45
C LEU A 89 6.86 -1.21 13.55
N VAL A 90 5.77 -0.91 14.26
CA VAL A 90 4.65 -1.85 14.56
C VAL A 90 3.40 -1.62 13.73
N HIS A 91 3.41 -0.62 12.83
CA HIS A 91 2.25 -0.26 12.03
C HIS A 91 2.64 -0.02 10.58
N ARG A 92 1.92 -0.64 9.65
CA ARG A 92 2.09 -0.41 8.22
C ARG A 92 0.75 -0.06 7.59
N TYR A 93 0.74 0.96 6.73
CA TYR A 93 -0.39 1.22 5.85
C TYR A 93 -0.28 0.31 4.63
N VAL A 94 -1.27 -0.55 4.43
CA VAL A 94 -1.32 -1.51 3.34
C VAL A 94 -2.58 -1.27 2.52
N TYR A 95 -2.42 -1.32 1.21
CA TYR A 95 -3.51 -1.26 0.26
C TYR A 95 -4.21 -2.61 0.18
N TYR A 96 -5.52 -2.62 0.38
CA TYR A 96 -6.39 -3.76 0.16
C TYR A 96 -7.25 -3.50 -1.09
N PRO A 97 -7.06 -4.27 -2.17
CA PRO A 97 -7.95 -4.20 -3.32
C PRO A 97 -9.35 -4.64 -2.88
N GLU A 98 -10.37 -3.88 -3.26
CA GLU A 98 -11.75 -4.37 -3.15
C GLU A 98 -11.93 -5.40 -4.27
N GLU A 99 -11.91 -6.68 -3.93
CA GLU A 99 -12.40 -7.70 -4.85
C GLU A 99 -13.85 -7.35 -5.19
N LYS A 100 -14.11 -7.00 -6.45
CA LYS A 100 -15.42 -7.30 -6.99
C LYS A 100 -15.52 -8.82 -6.89
N GLN A 101 -16.38 -9.30 -6.00
CA GLN A 101 -16.71 -10.72 -5.87
C GLN A 101 -16.79 -11.36 -7.26
N GLN A 102 -15.80 -12.19 -7.62
CA GLN A 102 -15.97 -13.15 -8.69
C GLN A 102 -14.95 -14.29 -8.59
N MET A 103 -15.54 -15.44 -8.24
CA MET A 103 -15.11 -16.82 -8.44
C MET A 103 -14.08 -17.38 -7.46
N THR A 104 -14.63 -17.97 -6.40
CA THR A 104 -14.18 -19.22 -5.79
C THR A 104 -13.51 -20.12 -6.83
N LEU A 105 -12.20 -20.31 -6.71
CA LEU A 105 -11.53 -21.44 -7.34
C LEU A 105 -11.97 -22.71 -6.61
N GLU A 106 -13.11 -23.26 -7.00
CA GLU A 106 -13.44 -24.65 -6.67
C GLU A 106 -12.37 -25.52 -7.32
N ARG A 107 -11.44 -26.05 -6.52
CA ARG A 107 -10.59 -27.14 -6.95
C ARG A 107 -11.51 -28.36 -7.13
N PRO A 108 -11.63 -28.98 -8.32
CA PRO A 108 -12.29 -30.27 -8.41
C PRO A 108 -11.48 -31.29 -7.60
N VAL A 109 -12.09 -31.86 -6.56
CA VAL A 109 -11.58 -33.02 -5.83
C VAL A 109 -11.97 -34.27 -6.61
N GLU A 110 -11.34 -34.47 -7.76
CA GLU A 110 -11.35 -35.73 -8.51
C GLU A 110 -9.88 -36.09 -8.71
N SER A 111 -9.27 -36.98 -7.93
CA SER A 111 -9.61 -38.40 -7.84
C SER A 111 -8.90 -39.02 -6.62
N MET A 112 -9.64 -39.23 -5.52
CA MET A 112 -9.25 -40.14 -4.44
C MET A 112 -10.42 -41.02 -4.01
N MET A 113 -11.26 -41.42 -4.96
CA MET A 113 -12.19 -42.54 -4.81
C MET A 113 -12.38 -43.25 -6.15
N ALA A 114 -11.39 -44.07 -6.50
CA ALA A 114 -11.63 -45.28 -7.27
C ALA A 114 -10.62 -46.32 -6.79
N MET A 115 -11.12 -47.20 -5.93
CA MET A 115 -10.51 -48.49 -5.59
C MET A 115 -10.57 -49.43 -6.80
#